data_AF-A0A7Y2DK84-F1
#
_entry.id   AF-A0A7Y2DK84-F1
#
_cell.length_a   1.000
_cell.length_b   1.000
_cell.length_c   1.000
_cell.angle_alpha   90.00
_cell.angle_beta   90.00
_cell.angle_gamma   90.00
#
_symmetry.space_group_name_H-M   'P 1'
#
loop_
_entity.id
_entity.type
_entity.pdbx_description
1 polymer ?
#
loop_
_entity_poly.entity_id
_entity_poly.type
_entity_poly.pdbx_seq_one_letter_code
_entity_poly.pdbx_strand_id
1 'polypeptide(L)' 'MSEFERTAKSNKCVLVALATSKANPFYEKLGYVSTASYYKKYLE' A
#
# COMPACT_ATOMS: atom_id res chain seq x y z
N MET A 1 -1.98 -0.23 9.10
CA MET A 1 -1.83 0.41 7.78
C MET A 1 -2.44 1.80 7.74
N SER A 2 -3.60 2.05 8.36
CA SER A 2 -4.22 3.39 8.37
C SER A 2 -3.33 4.52 8.85
N GLU A 3 -2.52 4.33 9.91
CA GLU A 3 -1.56 5.37 10.35
C GLU A 3 -0.40 5.57 9.39
N PHE A 4 0.09 4.49 8.77
CA PHE A 4 1.13 4.58 7.75
C PHE A 4 0.63 5.35 6.53
N GLU A 5 -0.58 5.04 6.05
CA GLU A 5 -1.24 5.75 4.94
C GLU A 5 -1.47 7.22 5.28
N ARG A 6 -1.90 7.53 6.52
CA ARG A 6 -2.11 8.90 7.00
C ARG A 6 -0.79 9.69 7.06
N THR A 7 0.28 9.08 7.54
CA THR A 7 1.60 9.70 7.57
C THR A 7 2.14 9.90 6.16
N ALA A 8 1.97 8.94 5.26
CA ALA A 8 2.37 9.08 3.86
C ALA A 8 1.58 10.20 3.15
N LYS A 9 0.26 10.31 3.38
CA LYS A 9 -0.55 11.45 2.91
C LYS A 9 -0.06 12.79 3.47
N SER A 10 0.25 12.84 4.77
CA SER A 10 0.81 14.05 5.41
C SER A 10 2.13 14.49 4.77
N ASN A 11 2.95 13.52 4.35
CA ASN A 11 4.20 13.76 3.62
C ASN A 11 4.01 14.01 2.11
N LYS A 12 2.76 14.20 1.63
CA LYS A 12 2.41 14.38 0.22
C LYS A 12 2.84 13.22 -0.69
N CYS A 13 2.95 12.02 -0.14
CA CYS A 13 3.17 10.82 -0.94
C CYS A 13 1.88 10.45 -1.68
N VAL A 14 2.01 10.14 -2.97
CA VAL A 14 0.88 9.77 -3.84
C VAL A 14 0.58 8.26 -3.83
N LEU A 15 1.53 7.45 -3.37
CA LEU A 15 1.47 6.00 -3.47
C LEU A 15 2.27 5.32 -2.35
N VAL A 16 1.72 4.22 -1.84
CA VAL A 16 2.41 3.26 -0.98
C VAL A 16 2.71 2.01 -1.79
N ALA A 17 3.97 1.57 -1.82
CA ALA A 17 4.38 0.28 -2.38
C ALA A 17 5.00 -0.59 -1.29
N LEU A 18 4.57 -1.84 -1.19
CA LEU A 18 5.04 -2.82 -0.20
C LEU A 18 5.73 -3.98 -0.91
N ALA A 19 6.98 -4.25 -0.54
CA ALA A 19 7.75 -5.39 -1.03
C ALA A 19 7.39 -6.65 -0.22
N THR A 20 6.21 -7.21 -0.45
CA THR A 20 5.74 -8.38 0.29
C THR A 20 5.18 -9.43 -0.65
N SER A 21 5.68 -10.66 -0.51
CA SER A 21 5.31 -11.79 -1.37
C SER A 21 4.44 -12.82 -0.65
N LYS A 22 4.43 -12.84 0.69
CA LYS A 22 3.68 -13.83 1.50
C LYS A 22 2.39 -13.29 2.13
N ALA A 23 2.24 -11.97 2.22
CA ALA A 23 1.07 -11.33 2.86
C ALA A 23 0.05 -10.79 1.84
N ASN A 24 0.08 -11.29 0.60
CA ASN A 24 -0.91 -10.99 -0.47
C ASN A 24 -2.34 -10.81 0.04
N PRO A 25 -2.98 -11.85 0.62
CA PRO A 25 -4.40 -11.81 0.90
C PRO A 25 -4.77 -10.80 1.99
N PHE A 26 -3.80 -10.38 2.80
CA PHE A 26 -4.01 -9.34 3.81
C PHE A 26 -4.07 -7.95 3.15
N TYR A 27 -3.15 -7.65 2.23
CA TYR A 27 -3.09 -6.35 1.58
C TYR A 27 -4.16 -6.19 0.49
N GLU A 28 -4.54 -7.27 -0.20
CA GLU A 28 -5.68 -7.26 -1.14
C GLU A 28 -6.99 -6.87 -0.42
N LYS A 29 -7.24 -7.40 0.79
CA LYS A 29 -8.40 -7.02 1.61
C LYS A 29 -8.39 -5.55 2.02
N LEU A 30 -7.22 -4.90 2.04
CA LEU A 30 -7.05 -3.48 2.35
C LEU A 30 -7.10 -2.58 1.10
N GLY A 31 -7.36 -3.16 -0.07
CA GLY A 31 -7.46 -2.44 -1.36
C GLY A 31 -6.12 -2.18 -2.04
N TYR A 32 -5.06 -2.88 -1.66
CA TYR A 32 -3.79 -2.82 -2.39
C TYR A 32 -3.84 -3.73 -3.62
N VAL A 33 -3.30 -3.24 -4.73
CA VAL A 33 -3.20 -3.98 -5.99
C VAL A 33 -1.78 -4.53 -6.15
N SER A 34 -1.66 -5.81 -6.51
CA SER A 34 -0.37 -6.41 -6.82
C SER A 34 0.13 -5.95 -8.19
N THR A 35 1.35 -5.44 -8.28
CA THR A 35 1.99 -5.06 -9.54
C THR A 35 3.50 -5.26 -9.45
N ALA A 36 4.05 -6.05 -10.38
CA ALA A 36 5.49 -6.29 -10.52
C ALA A 36 6.18 -6.73 -9.21
N SER A 37 5.57 -7.67 -8.48
CA SER A 37 6.04 -8.18 -7.18
C SER A 37 5.92 -7.22 -5.99
N TYR A 38 5.26 -6.07 -6.16
CA TYR A 38 4.95 -5.12 -5.09
C TYR A 38 3.44 -4.95 -4.91
N TYR A 39 3.02 -4.63 -3.69
CA TYR A 39 1.65 -4.25 -3.37
C TYR A 39 1.52 -2.74 -3.34
N LYS A 40 0.74 -2.18 -4.27
CA LYS A 40 0.61 -0.75 -4.45
C LYS A 40 -0.79 -0.29 -4.08
N LYS A 41 -0.88 0.85 -3.38
CA LYS A 41 -2.14 1.57 -3.16
C LYS A 41 -1.91 3.05 -3.36
N TYR A 42 -2.76 3.66 -4.18
CA TYR A 42 -2.77 5.09 -4.36
C TYR A 42 -3.43 5.77 -3.16
N LEU A 43 -2.81 6.84 -2.69
CA LEU A 43 -3.29 7.64 -1.58
C LEU A 43 -3.98 8.87 -2.16
N GLU A 44 -5.23 8.72 -2.61
CA GLU A 44 -6.08 9.84 -3.05
C GLU A 44 -6.48 10.75 -1.89
#